data_AF-A0A952LU63-F1
#
_entry.id   AF-A0A952LU63-F1
#
_cell.length_a   1.000
_cell.length_b   1.000
_cell.length_c   1.000
_cell.angle_alpha   90.00
_cell.angle_beta   90.00
_cell.angle_gamma   90.00
#
_symmetry.space_group_name_H-M   'P 1'
#
loop_
_entity.id
_entity.type
_entity.pdbx_description
1 polymer ?
#
loop_
_entity_poly.entity_id
_entity_poly.type
_entity_poly.pdbx_seq_one_letter_code
_entity_poly.pdbx_strand_id
1 'polypeptide(L)'
;MTDKTKLSIPDLMTKKATGERLVMVAVGEALTAAWAERAGVDIVGVGDSLGMTLHGHENTLAMTVDQMIDHCKAVRRGAPNTLSLVSMPYGSYATEDLAVKNAVRLMKEGGADAVKLQGGREMFSIIKAVADAGVPVMSHVGLLPHRVHLLGG
;
A
#
# COMPACT_ATOMS: atom_id res chain seq x y z
N MET A 1 -12.40 -23.03 -7.41
CA MET A 1 -11.59 -21.89 -6.92
C MET A 1 -10.15 -22.36 -6.97
N THR A 2 -9.28 -21.65 -7.69
CA THR A 2 -7.86 -22.00 -7.74
C THR A 2 -7.26 -21.82 -6.35
N ASP A 3 -6.47 -22.81 -5.90
CA ASP A 3 -5.82 -22.84 -4.59
C ASP A 3 -4.62 -21.86 -4.59
N LYS A 4 -4.91 -20.56 -4.78
CA LYS A 4 -3.90 -19.52 -4.81
C LYS A 4 -3.36 -19.37 -3.39
N THR A 5 -2.07 -19.62 -3.21
CA THR A 5 -1.37 -19.34 -1.95
C THR A 5 -0.92 -17.89 -1.95
N LYS A 6 -1.17 -17.17 -0.84
CA LYS A 6 -0.75 -15.78 -0.69
C LYS A 6 0.77 -15.68 -0.66
N LEU A 7 1.34 -14.85 -1.54
CA LEU A 7 2.76 -14.54 -1.51
C LEU A 7 3.14 -13.88 -0.18
N SER A 8 4.26 -14.30 0.38
CA SER A 8 4.89 -13.69 1.56
C SER A 8 6.04 -12.76 1.15
N ILE A 9 6.51 -11.94 2.09
CA ILE A 9 7.68 -11.08 1.87
C ILE A 9 8.94 -11.90 1.48
N PRO A 10 9.25 -13.05 2.13
CA PRO A 10 10.30 -13.94 1.65
C PRO A 10 10.11 -14.44 0.22
N ASP A 11 8.88 -14.74 -0.22
CA ASP A 11 8.63 -15.17 -1.60
C ASP A 11 8.97 -14.07 -2.60
N LEU A 12 8.71 -12.80 -2.26
CA LEU A 12 9.13 -11.66 -3.08
C LEU A 12 10.67 -11.58 -3.22
N MET A 13 11.40 -11.90 -2.16
CA MET A 13 12.87 -11.95 -2.19
C MET A 13 13.36 -13.08 -3.11
N THR A 14 12.73 -14.25 -3.04
CA THR A 14 13.02 -15.39 -3.91
C THR A 14 12.77 -15.04 -5.37
N LYS A 15 11.59 -14.49 -5.69
CA LYS A 15 11.23 -14.07 -7.06
C LYS A 15 12.22 -13.05 -7.63
N LYS A 16 12.67 -12.10 -6.81
CA LYS A 16 13.72 -11.15 -7.20
C LYS A 16 15.04 -11.86 -7.50
N ALA A 17 15.47 -12.81 -6.66
CA ALA A 17 16.71 -13.54 -6.83
C ALA A 17 16.71 -14.43 -8.08
N THR A 18 15.56 -15.00 -8.45
CA THR A 18 15.40 -15.82 -9.66
C THR A 18 15.10 -15.01 -10.92
N GLY A 19 14.94 -13.69 -10.82
CA GLY A 19 14.64 -12.81 -11.95
C GLY A 19 13.18 -12.90 -12.45
N GLU A 20 12.29 -13.50 -11.66
CA GLU A 20 10.87 -13.55 -11.99
C GLU A 20 10.23 -12.17 -11.81
N ARG A 21 9.49 -11.71 -12.82
CA ARG A 21 8.84 -10.39 -12.80
C ARG A 21 7.54 -10.46 -12.01
N LEU A 22 7.30 -9.45 -11.19
CA LEU A 22 6.08 -9.29 -10.41
C LEU A 22 5.06 -8.41 -11.14
N VAL A 23 3.78 -8.73 -10.98
CA VAL A 23 2.65 -7.92 -11.43
C VAL A 23 1.98 -7.29 -10.21
N MET A 24 1.85 -5.97 -10.23
CA MET A 24 1.13 -5.21 -9.21
C MET A 24 0.04 -4.36 -9.87
N VAL A 25 -1.16 -4.33 -9.27
CA VAL A 25 -2.26 -3.49 -9.75
C VAL A 25 -2.92 -2.73 -8.60
N ALA A 26 -3.32 -1.49 -8.85
CA ALA A 26 -4.08 -0.71 -7.87
C ALA A 26 -5.56 -1.12 -7.90
N VAL A 27 -6.15 -1.35 -6.73
CA VAL A 27 -7.56 -1.71 -6.55
C VAL A 27 -8.11 -0.98 -5.32
N GLY A 28 -9.40 -0.66 -5.33
CA GLY A 28 -10.04 0.08 -4.24
C GLY A 28 -11.26 -0.60 -3.63
N GLU A 29 -11.77 -1.67 -4.23
CA GLU A 29 -12.97 -2.32 -3.73
C GLU A 29 -12.95 -3.83 -4.05
N ALA A 30 -13.96 -4.55 -3.56
CA ALA A 30 -13.97 -6.01 -3.54
C ALA A 30 -14.03 -6.66 -4.94
N LEU A 31 -14.76 -6.06 -5.88
CA LEU A 31 -14.97 -6.58 -7.23
C LEU A 31 -13.67 -6.57 -8.05
N THR A 32 -13.00 -5.42 -8.13
CA THR A 32 -11.71 -5.26 -8.82
C THR A 32 -10.61 -6.07 -8.15
N ALA A 33 -10.62 -6.17 -6.82
CA ALA A 33 -9.72 -7.06 -6.09
C ALA A 33 -9.95 -8.54 -6.46
N ALA A 34 -11.20 -8.99 -6.55
CA ALA A 34 -11.54 -10.36 -6.95
C ALA A 34 -11.11 -10.65 -8.40
N TRP A 35 -11.23 -9.68 -9.31
CA TRP A 35 -10.73 -9.82 -10.67
C TRP A 35 -9.21 -9.90 -10.72
N ALA A 36 -8.50 -9.05 -9.98
CA ALA A 36 -7.05 -9.09 -9.88
C ALA A 36 -6.55 -10.43 -9.32
N GLU A 37 -7.20 -10.95 -8.28
CA GLU A 37 -6.86 -12.25 -7.71
C GLU A 37 -7.03 -13.39 -8.72
N ARG A 38 -8.17 -13.43 -9.42
CA ARG A 38 -8.46 -14.43 -10.46
C ARG A 38 -7.52 -14.33 -11.66
N ALA A 39 -7.04 -13.13 -11.97
CA ALA A 39 -6.04 -12.89 -13.01
C ALA A 39 -4.62 -13.32 -12.60
N GLY A 40 -4.40 -13.73 -11.35
CA GLY A 40 -3.10 -14.17 -10.86
C GLY A 40 -2.13 -13.04 -10.55
N VAL A 41 -2.63 -11.81 -10.29
CA VAL A 41 -1.77 -10.68 -9.89
C VAL A 41 -1.03 -11.00 -8.59
N ASP A 42 0.26 -10.68 -8.50
CA ASP A 42 1.10 -10.96 -7.33
C ASP A 42 0.76 -10.03 -6.15
N ILE A 43 0.57 -8.74 -6.43
CA ILE A 43 0.38 -7.69 -5.42
C ILE A 43 -0.82 -6.80 -5.78
N VAL A 44 -1.75 -6.63 -4.84
CA VAL A 44 -2.83 -5.63 -4.94
C VAL A 44 -2.49 -4.40 -4.11
N GLY A 45 -2.56 -3.22 -4.72
CA GLY A 45 -2.25 -1.94 -4.10
C GLY A 45 -3.50 -1.12 -3.75
N VAL A 46 -3.73 -0.90 -2.47
CA VAL A 46 -4.70 0.09 -1.98
C VAL A 46 -4.00 1.45 -1.94
N GLY A 47 -4.07 2.17 -3.05
CA GLY A 47 -3.36 3.44 -3.24
C GLY A 47 -4.17 4.65 -2.77
N ASP A 48 -3.47 5.71 -2.37
CA ASP A 48 -4.05 7.05 -2.16
C ASP A 48 -4.54 7.68 -3.48
N SER A 49 -4.15 7.11 -4.63
CA SER A 49 -4.72 7.42 -5.95
C SER A 49 -6.24 7.18 -6.03
N LEU A 50 -6.80 6.37 -5.14
CA LEU A 50 -8.25 6.19 -5.00
C LEU A 50 -8.96 7.52 -4.69
N GLY A 51 -8.27 8.47 -4.06
CA GLY A 51 -8.79 9.83 -3.88
C GLY A 51 -9.18 10.47 -5.21
N MET A 52 -8.39 10.26 -6.26
CA MET A 52 -8.71 10.76 -7.60
C MET A 52 -9.66 9.83 -8.34
N THR A 53 -9.37 8.53 -8.36
CA THR A 53 -10.07 7.58 -9.25
C THR A 53 -11.44 7.13 -8.74
N LEU A 54 -11.68 7.14 -7.43
CA LEU A 54 -12.95 6.74 -6.81
C LEU A 54 -13.67 7.91 -6.12
N HIS A 55 -12.93 8.82 -5.47
CA HIS A 55 -13.52 9.95 -4.73
C HIS A 55 -13.57 11.25 -5.54
N GLY A 56 -12.96 11.30 -6.72
CA GLY A 56 -13.02 12.46 -7.62
C GLY A 56 -12.28 13.70 -7.12
N HIS A 57 -11.35 13.54 -6.17
CA HIS A 57 -10.48 14.61 -5.72
C HIS A 57 -9.48 15.01 -6.81
N GLU A 58 -9.03 16.27 -6.79
CA GLU A 58 -8.03 16.78 -7.74
C GLU A 58 -6.65 16.14 -7.56
N ASN A 59 -6.34 15.68 -6.34
CA ASN A 59 -5.09 15.04 -5.98
C ASN A 59 -5.31 14.03 -4.85
N THR A 60 -4.24 13.37 -4.39
CA THR A 60 -4.32 12.32 -3.37
C THR A 60 -4.28 12.81 -1.93
N LEU A 61 -4.09 14.12 -1.69
CA LEU A 61 -3.79 14.68 -0.37
C LEU A 61 -4.96 14.61 0.61
N ALA A 62 -6.19 14.57 0.10
CA ALA A 62 -7.41 14.55 0.91
C ALA A 62 -7.73 13.17 1.51
N MET A 63 -7.07 12.10 1.07
CA MET A 63 -7.32 10.75 1.58
C MET A 63 -6.91 10.64 3.04
N THR A 64 -7.78 10.07 3.88
CA THR A 64 -7.56 9.87 5.31
C THR A 64 -7.16 8.43 5.64
N VAL A 65 -6.55 8.19 6.81
CA VAL A 65 -6.20 6.84 7.28
C VAL A 65 -7.45 5.96 7.39
N ASP A 66 -8.58 6.49 7.84
CA ASP A 66 -9.81 5.72 8.02
C ASP A 66 -10.43 5.30 6.68
N GLN A 67 -10.42 6.19 5.67
CA GLN A 67 -10.82 5.81 4.31
C GLN A 67 -9.92 4.72 3.74
N MET A 68 -8.61 4.81 3.93
CA MET A 68 -7.67 3.78 3.49
C MET A 68 -7.93 2.43 4.17
N ILE A 69 -8.24 2.43 5.47
CA ILE A 69 -8.63 1.23 6.22
C ILE A 69 -9.87 0.57 5.63
N ASP A 70 -10.90 1.34 5.28
CA ASP A 70 -12.14 0.78 4.73
C ASP A 70 -11.95 0.21 3.32
N HIS A 71 -11.14 0.86 2.49
CA HIS A 71 -10.71 0.30 1.21
C HIS A 71 -9.90 -0.99 1.39
N CYS A 72 -8.97 -1.05 2.36
CA CYS A 72 -8.24 -2.28 2.68
C CYS A 72 -9.15 -3.43 3.06
N LYS A 73 -10.15 -3.19 3.93
CA LYS A 73 -11.13 -4.22 4.32
C LYS A 73 -11.90 -4.74 3.10
N ALA A 74 -12.32 -3.86 2.19
CA ALA A 74 -13.01 -4.25 0.97
C ALA A 74 -12.12 -5.09 0.05
N VAL A 75 -10.88 -4.64 -0.19
CA VAL A 75 -9.91 -5.34 -1.01
C VAL A 75 -9.53 -6.70 -0.44
N ARG A 76 -9.33 -6.82 0.89
CA ARG A 76 -9.05 -8.10 1.54
C ARG A 76 -10.20 -9.11 1.37
N ARG A 77 -11.45 -8.66 1.39
CA ARG A 77 -12.61 -9.54 1.11
C ARG A 77 -12.64 -10.03 -0.34
N GLY A 78 -12.23 -9.19 -1.29
CA GLY A 78 -12.18 -9.54 -2.72
C GLY A 78 -10.98 -10.40 -3.11
N ALA A 79 -9.83 -10.18 -2.47
CA ALA A 79 -8.57 -10.87 -2.73
C ALA A 79 -7.96 -11.45 -1.45
N PRO A 80 -8.59 -12.48 -0.84
CA PRO A 80 -8.15 -13.06 0.42
C PRO A 80 -6.73 -13.64 0.36
N ASN A 81 -6.30 -14.11 -0.81
CA ASN A 81 -5.05 -14.84 -1.01
C ASN A 81 -4.05 -14.08 -1.89
N THR A 82 -4.18 -12.77 -2.00
CA THR A 82 -3.22 -11.92 -2.72
C THR A 82 -2.52 -11.00 -1.73
N LEU A 83 -1.22 -10.75 -1.94
CA LEU A 83 -0.45 -9.84 -1.09
C LEU A 83 -1.01 -8.43 -1.25
N SER A 84 -1.40 -7.80 -0.15
CA SER A 84 -2.01 -6.47 -0.14
C SER A 84 -1.04 -5.44 0.41
N LEU A 85 -0.79 -4.40 -0.39
CA LEU A 85 0.00 -3.23 -0.01
C LEU A 85 -0.92 -2.03 0.13
N VAL A 86 -0.77 -1.21 1.17
CA VAL A 86 -1.56 0.01 1.37
C VAL A 86 -0.70 1.27 1.42
N SER A 87 -1.07 2.32 0.69
CA SER A 87 -0.48 3.65 0.85
C SER A 87 -0.80 4.22 2.23
N MET A 88 0.22 4.68 2.94
CA MET A 88 0.03 5.64 4.01
C MET A 88 -0.35 6.99 3.38
N PRO A 89 -1.52 7.58 3.71
CA PRO A 89 -1.97 8.82 3.10
C PRO A 89 -1.11 10.03 3.50
N TYR A 90 -1.24 11.14 2.76
CA TYR A 90 -0.53 12.38 3.05
C TYR A 90 -0.69 12.82 4.51
N GLY A 91 0.39 13.33 5.11
CA GLY A 91 0.42 13.77 6.52
C GLY A 91 0.42 12.64 7.56
N SER A 92 0.00 11.42 7.22
CA SER A 92 -0.13 10.30 8.18
C SER A 92 1.21 9.71 8.68
N TYR A 93 2.33 10.22 8.19
CA TYR A 93 3.67 9.78 8.57
C TYR A 93 4.64 10.97 8.70
N ALA A 94 4.14 12.12 9.16
CA ALA A 94 4.95 13.34 9.34
C ALA A 94 6.00 13.23 10.46
N THR A 95 5.79 12.35 11.44
CA THR A 95 6.73 12.03 12.52
C THR A 95 6.82 10.51 12.69
N GLU A 96 7.86 10.03 13.37
CA GLU A 96 8.07 8.60 13.64
C GLU A 96 6.89 7.98 14.40
N ASP A 97 6.47 8.60 15.51
CA ASP A 97 5.33 8.14 16.31
C ASP A 97 4.03 8.08 15.51
N LEU A 98 3.76 9.10 14.69
CA LEU A 98 2.57 9.14 13.86
C LEU A 98 2.61 8.07 12.77
N ALA A 99 3.79 7.89 12.15
CA ALA A 99 4.00 6.88 11.13
C ALA A 99 3.79 5.47 11.68
N VAL A 100 4.41 5.14 12.81
CA VAL A 100 4.25 3.84 13.48
C VAL A 100 2.79 3.61 13.86
N LYS A 101 2.15 4.59 14.51
CA LYS A 101 0.73 4.49 14.90
C LYS A 101 -0.16 4.19 13.70
N ASN A 102 -0.04 4.96 12.62
CA ASN A 102 -0.92 4.80 11.46
C ASN A 102 -0.60 3.54 10.65
N ALA A 103 0.68 3.16 10.53
CA ALA A 103 1.07 1.93 9.87
C ALA A 103 0.49 0.69 10.58
N VAL A 104 0.55 0.66 11.92
CA VAL A 104 -0.06 -0.40 12.74
C VAL A 104 -1.58 -0.44 12.55
N ARG A 105 -2.25 0.72 12.52
CA ARG A 105 -3.71 0.79 12.27
C ARG A 105 -4.06 0.21 10.90
N LEU A 106 -3.35 0.62 9.84
CA LEU A 106 -3.59 0.14 8.47
C LEU A 106 -3.46 -1.38 8.36
N MET A 107 -2.45 -1.97 9.02
CA MET A 107 -2.26 -3.41 9.06
C MET A 107 -3.34 -4.10 9.91
N LYS A 108 -3.54 -3.65 11.15
CA LYS A 108 -4.41 -4.31 12.15
C LYS A 108 -5.89 -4.17 11.86
N GLU A 109 -6.33 -2.99 11.46
CA GLU A 109 -7.75 -2.68 11.20
C GLU A 109 -8.11 -2.94 9.73
N GLY A 110 -7.16 -2.74 8.80
CA GLY A 110 -7.38 -2.88 7.35
C GLY A 110 -7.07 -4.28 6.80
N GLY A 111 -6.20 -5.05 7.46
CA GLY A 111 -5.79 -6.38 6.99
C GLY A 111 -4.82 -6.35 5.79
N ALA A 112 -4.09 -5.24 5.59
CA ALA A 112 -2.97 -5.16 4.65
C ALA A 112 -1.80 -6.05 5.11
N ASP A 113 -0.92 -6.43 4.19
CA ASP A 113 0.29 -7.21 4.48
C ASP A 113 1.55 -6.33 4.58
N ALA A 114 1.53 -5.14 3.98
CA ALA A 114 2.60 -4.17 4.01
C ALA A 114 2.06 -2.74 3.82
N VAL A 115 2.85 -1.74 4.23
CA VAL A 115 2.54 -0.32 4.00
C VAL A 115 3.49 0.30 2.98
N LYS A 116 3.01 1.31 2.26
CA LYS A 116 3.77 2.11 1.30
C LYS A 116 3.82 3.56 1.74
N LEU A 117 5.01 4.14 1.79
CA LEU A 117 5.21 5.55 2.13
C LEU A 117 6.10 6.22 1.08
N GLN A 118 5.89 7.53 0.86
CA GLN A 118 6.63 8.29 -0.14
C GLN A 118 7.85 8.97 0.47
N GLY A 119 9.02 8.79 -0.13
CA GLY A 119 10.29 9.36 0.28
C GLY A 119 11.40 8.31 0.37
N GLY A 120 12.63 8.76 0.08
CA GLY A 120 13.82 7.92 0.06
C GLY A 120 14.69 8.12 1.31
N ARG A 121 15.98 8.41 1.08
CA ARG A 121 16.98 8.59 2.14
C ARG A 121 16.61 9.69 3.13
N GLU A 122 15.90 10.72 2.67
CA GLU A 122 15.43 11.83 3.48
C GLU A 122 14.36 11.42 4.51
N MET A 123 13.67 10.30 4.30
CA MET A 123 12.67 9.74 5.21
C MET A 123 13.20 8.52 5.97
N PHE A 124 14.53 8.29 5.97
CA PHE A 124 15.11 7.07 6.54
C PHE A 124 14.69 6.81 7.99
N SER A 125 14.66 7.84 8.85
CA SER A 125 14.32 7.67 10.25
C SER A 125 12.87 7.20 10.44
N ILE A 126 11.94 7.75 9.65
CA ILE A 126 10.52 7.33 9.61
C ILE A 126 10.37 5.91 9.06
N ILE A 127 11.03 5.60 7.94
CA ILE A 127 11.01 4.25 7.34
C ILE A 127 11.52 3.22 8.35
N LYS A 128 12.64 3.54 9.01
CA LYS A 128 13.26 2.68 10.00
C LYS A 128 12.35 2.49 11.21
N ALA A 129 11.75 3.54 11.75
CA ALA A 129 10.84 3.44 12.89
C ALA A 129 9.65 2.50 12.60
N VAL A 130 9.05 2.62 11.41
CA VAL A 130 7.93 1.75 10.99
C VAL A 130 8.39 0.29 10.80
N ALA A 131 9.56 0.08 10.18
CA ALA A 131 10.11 -1.25 10.00
C ALA A 131 10.52 -1.93 11.33
N ASP A 132 11.16 -1.19 12.24
CA ASP A 132 11.57 -1.66 13.57
C ASP A 132 10.35 -2.00 14.44
N ALA A 133 9.20 -1.34 14.22
CA ALA A 133 7.92 -1.68 14.85
C ALA A 133 7.29 -2.98 14.29
N GLY A 134 7.95 -3.67 13.37
CA GLY A 134 7.50 -4.94 12.79
C GLY A 134 6.54 -4.80 11.60
N VAL A 135 6.41 -3.60 11.02
CA VAL A 135 5.56 -3.38 9.84
C VAL A 135 6.41 -3.45 8.56
N PRO A 136 6.11 -4.34 7.60
CA PRO A 136 6.77 -4.36 6.30
C PRO A 136 6.53 -3.07 5.51
N VAL A 137 7.59 -2.48 4.97
CA VAL A 137 7.54 -1.19 4.26
C VAL A 137 8.00 -1.32 2.82
N MET A 138 7.23 -0.76 1.88
CA MET A 138 7.67 -0.42 0.54
C MET A 138 7.86 1.11 0.44
N SER A 139 9.09 1.56 0.24
CA SER A 139 9.35 2.98 -0.02
C SER A 139 9.08 3.32 -1.49
N HIS A 140 8.34 4.41 -1.72
CA HIS A 140 8.12 4.99 -3.04
C HIS A 140 9.07 6.18 -3.22
N VAL A 141 9.95 6.08 -4.21
CA VAL A 141 10.93 7.10 -4.61
C VAL A 141 10.70 7.55 -6.05
N GLY A 142 11.31 8.66 -6.47
CA GLY A 142 11.11 9.24 -7.79
C GLY A 142 10.07 10.36 -7.77
N LEU A 143 9.02 10.26 -8.59
CA LEU A 143 7.91 11.22 -8.57
C LEU A 143 7.00 10.93 -7.38
N LEU A 144 6.86 11.90 -6.48
CA LEU A 144 6.11 11.75 -5.24
C LEU A 144 4.84 12.61 -5.27
N PRO A 145 3.64 12.05 -5.56
CA PRO A 145 2.38 12.80 -5.58
C PRO A 145 2.07 13.59 -4.30
N HIS A 146 2.58 13.16 -3.15
CA HIS A 146 2.45 13.92 -1.89
C HIS A 146 3.20 15.25 -1.89
N ARG A 147 4.07 15.47 -2.89
CA ARG A 147 4.81 16.71 -3.12
C ARG A 147 4.30 17.48 -4.34
N VAL A 148 3.08 17.19 -4.83
CA VAL A 148 2.50 17.85 -6.01
C VAL A 148 2.61 19.38 -5.98
N HIS A 149 2.32 20.02 -4.85
CA HIS A 149 2.42 21.47 -4.71
C HIS A 149 3.87 22.00 -4.70
N LEU A 150 4.86 21.18 -4.35
CA LEU A 150 6.27 21.54 -4.45
C LEU A 150 6.81 21.38 -5.87
N LEU A 151 6.20 20.49 -6.66
CA LEU A 151 6.59 20.19 -8.04
C LEU A 151 5.85 21.06 -9.07
N GLY A 152 4.76 21.71 -8.66
CA GLY A 152 3.98 22.60 -9.53
C GLY A 152 2.96 21.90 -10.42
N GLY A 153 2.56 20.67 -10.06
CA GLY A 153 1.69 19.80 -10.87
C GLY A 153 2.27 18.41 -11.05
#